data_AF-A0A3N5QN19-F1
#
_entry.id   AF-A0A3N5QN19-F1
#
_cell.length_a   1.000
_cell.length_b   1.000
_cell.length_c   1.000
_cell.angle_alpha   90.00
_cell.angle_beta   90.00
_cell.angle_gamma   90.00
#
_symmetry.space_group_name_H-M   'P 1'
#
loop_
_entity.id
_entity.type
_entity.pdbx_description
1 polymer ?
#
loop_
_entity_poly.entity_id
_entity_poly.type
_entity_poly.pdbx_seq_one_letter_code
_entity_poly.pdbx_strand_id
1 'polypeptide(L)'
;MNADLLFYLLVFPGLLFTAILGLTVGWVDRKVSARFQFRVGPPFFQNFNDIIKLFGKETIIPRQGVSSLFVISPFAAFGIIVVTSAIVGAALFLNKTIAGDLIVIMYLLMTVSVMVILGGSSSGNIYSSIGSGREMLMLLADEFAFILVMLVPIVKSGYQLSLEQIILYQNQEGVFIASLSGILGFIAGILCIQAKMTMPPFHIPEAETEIIDG
;
A
#
# COMPACT_ATOMS: atom_id res chain seq x y z
N MET A 1 -24.95 -4.43 11.48
CA MET A 1 -23.85 -4.58 10.51
C MET A 1 -24.16 -5.81 9.67
N ASN A 2 -24.26 -5.67 8.34
CA ASN A 2 -24.67 -6.78 7.47
C ASN A 2 -23.60 -7.89 7.51
N ALA A 3 -24.00 -9.15 7.67
CA ALA A 3 -23.08 -10.28 7.73
C ALA A 3 -22.18 -10.36 6.49
N ASP A 4 -22.70 -9.96 5.34
CA ASP A 4 -21.97 -9.92 4.07
C ASP A 4 -20.81 -8.91 4.09
N LEU A 5 -21.01 -7.74 4.70
CA LEU A 5 -19.94 -6.74 4.84
C LEU A 5 -18.81 -7.24 5.74
N LEU A 6 -19.17 -7.92 6.82
CA LEU A 6 -18.20 -8.57 7.70
C LEU A 6 -17.40 -9.65 6.98
N PHE A 7 -18.08 -10.46 6.16
CA PHE A 7 -17.42 -11.48 5.33
C PHE A 7 -16.46 -10.85 4.32
N TYR A 8 -16.89 -9.80 3.62
CA TYR A 8 -16.05 -9.11 2.64
C TYR A 8 -14.81 -8.47 3.27
N LEU A 9 -14.95 -7.90 4.47
CA LEU A 9 -13.85 -7.26 5.17
C LEU A 9 -12.87 -8.27 5.80
N LEU A 10 -13.36 -9.36 6.38
CA LEU A 10 -12.51 -10.31 7.13
C LEU A 10 -11.94 -11.44 6.27
N VAL A 11 -12.72 -11.95 5.30
CA VAL A 11 -12.39 -13.19 4.59
C VAL A 11 -11.94 -12.91 3.16
N PHE A 12 -12.88 -12.53 2.29
CA PHE A 12 -12.62 -12.30 0.88
C PHE A 12 -13.50 -11.15 0.39
N PRO A 13 -12.93 -10.06 -0.16
CA PRO A 13 -11.54 -9.90 -0.60
C PRO A 13 -10.62 -9.16 0.39
N GLY A 14 -11.06 -8.89 1.62
CA GLY A 14 -10.30 -8.15 2.63
C GLY A 14 -9.18 -8.94 3.31
N LEU A 15 -9.17 -8.97 4.64
CA LEU A 15 -8.02 -9.31 5.48
C LEU A 15 -7.36 -10.66 5.16
N LEU A 16 -8.11 -11.76 5.20
CA LEU A 16 -7.52 -13.10 5.06
C LEU A 16 -6.91 -13.28 3.67
N PHE A 17 -7.66 -12.90 2.63
CA PHE A 17 -7.20 -12.98 1.25
C PHE A 17 -5.96 -12.11 1.00
N THR A 18 -5.97 -10.86 1.44
CA THR A 18 -4.84 -9.93 1.20
C THR A 18 -3.62 -10.27 2.02
N ALA A 19 -3.79 -10.81 3.23
CA ALA A 19 -2.68 -11.32 4.03
C ALA A 19 -1.98 -12.51 3.35
N ILE A 20 -2.75 -13.49 2.85
CA ILE A 20 -2.19 -14.63 2.11
C ILE A 20 -1.50 -14.13 0.83
N LEU A 21 -2.16 -13.29 0.05
CA LEU A 21 -1.58 -12.72 -1.16
C LEU A 21 -0.28 -11.96 -0.86
N GLY A 22 -0.27 -11.07 0.13
CA GLY A 22 0.92 -10.31 0.52
C GLY A 22 2.09 -11.21 0.89
N LEU A 23 1.83 -12.29 1.65
CA LEU A 23 2.86 -13.27 1.99
C LEU A 23 3.40 -14.03 0.78
N THR A 24 2.53 -14.38 -0.16
CA THR A 24 2.96 -15.04 -1.40
C THR A 24 3.75 -14.10 -2.30
N VAL A 25 3.32 -12.84 -2.47
CA VAL A 25 4.04 -11.83 -3.27
C VAL A 25 5.40 -11.53 -2.65
N GLY A 26 5.49 -11.34 -1.33
CA GLY A 26 6.78 -11.15 -0.66
C GLY A 26 7.70 -12.37 -0.80
N TRP A 27 7.15 -13.59 -0.93
CA TRP A 27 7.96 -14.77 -1.17
C TRP A 27 8.48 -14.79 -2.62
N VAL A 28 7.62 -14.44 -3.58
CA VAL A 28 8.01 -14.29 -4.98
C VAL A 28 9.12 -13.26 -5.11
N ASP A 29 8.99 -12.09 -4.48
CA ASP A 29 10.00 -11.03 -4.53
C ASP A 29 11.38 -11.52 -4.02
N ARG A 30 11.42 -12.14 -2.84
CA ARG A 30 12.66 -12.72 -2.30
C ARG A 30 13.24 -13.82 -3.19
N LYS A 31 12.39 -14.61 -3.85
CA LYS A 31 12.82 -15.68 -4.76
C LYS A 31 13.40 -15.12 -6.06
N VAL A 32 12.74 -14.13 -6.64
CA VAL A 32 13.14 -13.45 -7.87
C VAL A 32 14.45 -12.69 -7.64
N SER A 33 14.53 -11.91 -6.56
CA SER A 33 15.76 -11.19 -6.16
C SER A 33 16.94 -12.14 -5.95
N ALA A 34 16.73 -13.30 -5.30
CA ALA A 34 17.77 -14.30 -5.15
C ALA A 34 18.25 -14.88 -6.50
N ARG A 35 17.33 -15.13 -7.44
CA ARG A 35 17.67 -15.61 -8.79
C ARG A 35 18.49 -14.61 -9.58
N PHE A 36 18.15 -13.32 -9.53
CA PHE A 36 18.93 -12.25 -10.14
C PHE A 36 20.34 -12.13 -9.54
N GLN A 37 20.49 -12.44 -8.25
CA GLN A 37 21.76 -12.44 -7.54
C GLN A 37 22.50 -13.79 -7.60
N PHE A 38 22.05 -14.72 -8.45
CA PHE A 38 22.64 -16.07 -8.59
C PHE A 38 22.75 -16.87 -7.27
N ARG A 39 21.83 -16.66 -6.33
CA ARG A 39 21.72 -17.42 -5.08
C ARG A 39 20.39 -18.16 -4.94
N VAL A 40 20.34 -19.12 -4.03
CA VAL A 40 19.10 -19.87 -3.73
C VAL A 40 18.22 -19.04 -2.82
N GLY A 41 17.03 -18.66 -3.31
CA GLY A 41 16.05 -17.94 -2.49
C GLY A 41 15.31 -18.85 -1.49
N PRO A 42 14.58 -18.26 -0.53
CA PRO A 42 14.00 -18.96 0.62
C PRO A 42 12.92 -20.01 0.25
N PRO A 43 12.60 -20.93 1.18
CA PRO A 43 11.47 -21.86 1.04
C PRO A 43 10.13 -21.12 1.13
N PHE A 44 9.05 -21.74 0.62
CA PHE A 44 7.72 -21.11 0.53
C PHE A 44 7.16 -20.65 1.88
N PHE A 45 7.31 -21.48 2.92
CA PHE A 45 6.81 -21.17 4.27
C PHE A 45 7.64 -20.14 5.04
N GLN A 46 8.72 -19.59 4.45
CA GLN A 46 9.63 -18.70 5.17
C GLN A 46 8.93 -17.44 5.69
N ASN A 47 8.12 -16.78 4.86
CA ASN A 47 7.46 -15.54 5.28
C ASN A 47 6.45 -15.77 6.41
N PHE A 48 5.81 -16.94 6.43
CA PHE A 48 4.94 -17.34 7.54
C PHE A 48 5.74 -17.56 8.83
N ASN A 49 6.90 -18.22 8.73
CA ASN A 49 7.81 -18.41 9.87
C ASN A 49 8.37 -17.07 10.39
N ASP A 50 8.64 -16.13 9.50
CA ASP A 50 9.13 -14.79 9.86
C ASP A 50 8.07 -14.03 10.67
N ILE A 51 6.78 -14.13 10.32
CA ILE A 51 5.69 -13.59 11.14
C ILE A 51 5.65 -14.21 12.53
N ILE A 52 5.68 -15.55 12.62
CA ILE A 52 5.65 -16.25 13.92
C ILE A 52 6.83 -15.82 14.78
N LYS A 53 8.02 -15.68 14.17
CA LYS A 53 9.22 -15.19 14.83
C LYS A 53 9.04 -13.76 15.36
N LEU A 54 8.41 -12.87 14.59
CA LEU A 54 8.16 -11.49 15.02
C LEU A 54 7.17 -11.41 16.18
N PHE A 55 6.11 -12.24 16.19
CA PHE A 55 5.19 -12.32 17.34
C PHE A 55 5.85 -12.86 18.61
N GLY A 56 6.93 -13.63 18.48
CA GLY A 56 7.72 -14.10 19.62
C GLY A 56 8.73 -13.07 20.17
N LYS A 57 8.90 -11.92 19.52
CA LYS A 57 9.83 -10.87 19.99
C LYS A 57 9.18 -9.97 21.03
N GLU A 58 10.00 -9.50 21.97
CA GLU A 58 9.60 -8.46 22.92
C GLU A 58 9.43 -7.10 22.21
N THR A 59 8.35 -6.39 22.54
CA THR A 59 8.10 -5.04 22.01
C THR A 59 8.82 -4.00 22.85
N ILE A 60 9.83 -3.34 22.28
CA ILE A 60 10.56 -2.26 22.93
C ILE A 60 9.88 -0.94 22.60
N ILE A 61 9.32 -0.28 23.61
CA ILE A 61 8.69 1.04 23.46
C ILE A 61 9.68 2.11 23.92
N PRO A 62 10.00 3.11 23.07
CA PRO A 62 10.94 4.15 23.45
C PRO A 62 10.38 4.97 24.62
N ARG A 63 11.22 5.22 25.62
CA ARG A 63 10.84 6.05 26.78
C ARG A 63 10.74 7.54 26.41
N GLN A 64 11.53 7.98 25.44
CA GLN A 64 11.53 9.33 24.90
C GLN A 64 10.63 9.30 23.67
N GLY A 65 9.52 10.05 23.66
CA GLY A 65 8.53 10.01 22.58
C GLY A 65 7.10 9.86 23.08
N VAL A 66 6.15 9.73 22.14
CA VAL A 66 4.72 9.58 22.42
C VAL A 66 4.33 8.12 22.27
N SER A 67 4.40 7.36 23.36
CA SER A 67 4.19 5.90 23.37
C SER A 67 2.83 5.47 22.82
N SER A 68 1.76 6.26 23.05
CA SER A 68 0.43 5.97 22.52
C SER A 68 0.40 6.03 20.99
N LEU A 69 0.98 7.07 20.39
CA LEU A 69 1.06 7.22 18.94
C LEU A 69 1.96 6.14 18.32
N PHE A 70 3.10 5.84 18.97
CA PHE A 70 4.01 4.80 18.49
C PHE A 70 3.34 3.43 18.35
N VAL A 71 2.47 3.08 19.30
CA VAL A 71 1.74 1.81 19.27
C VAL A 71 0.52 1.88 18.36
N ILE A 72 -0.27 2.95 18.38
CA ILE A 72 -1.54 3.03 17.63
C ILE A 72 -1.29 3.19 16.13
N SER A 73 -0.28 3.95 15.72
CA SER A 73 -0.05 4.29 14.32
C SER A 73 0.09 3.06 13.40
N PRO A 74 0.90 2.03 13.72
CA PRO A 74 0.97 0.81 12.91
C PRO A 74 -0.36 0.05 12.81
N PHE A 75 -1.13 -0.04 13.91
CA PHE A 75 -2.44 -0.70 13.90
C PHE A 75 -3.48 0.10 13.10
N ALA A 76 -3.44 1.42 13.18
CA ALA A 76 -4.30 2.30 12.39
C ALA A 76 -3.97 2.15 10.89
N ALA A 77 -2.69 2.23 10.50
CA ALA A 77 -2.24 1.99 9.13
C ALA A 77 -2.71 0.62 8.61
N PHE A 78 -2.54 -0.42 9.42
CA PHE A 78 -2.99 -1.77 9.10
C PHE A 78 -4.52 -1.87 8.93
N GLY A 79 -5.29 -1.26 9.82
CA GLY A 79 -6.76 -1.23 9.69
C GLY A 79 -7.21 -0.53 8.41
N ILE A 80 -6.59 0.61 8.08
CA ILE A 80 -6.91 1.39 6.89
C ILE A 80 -6.57 0.60 5.62
N ILE A 81 -5.41 -0.07 5.55
CA ILE A 81 -5.05 -0.86 4.36
C ILE A 81 -5.98 -2.05 4.18
N VAL A 82 -6.42 -2.70 5.26
CA VAL A 82 -7.41 -3.79 5.21
C VAL A 82 -8.74 -3.28 4.64
N VAL A 83 -9.25 -2.16 5.13
CA VAL A 83 -10.48 -1.54 4.60
C VAL A 83 -10.32 -1.18 3.12
N THR A 84 -9.21 -0.54 2.76
CA THR A 84 -8.90 -0.16 1.38
C THR A 84 -8.85 -1.37 0.46
N SER A 85 -8.22 -2.45 0.92
CA SER A 85 -8.11 -3.70 0.17
C SER A 85 -9.47 -4.38 -0.06
N ALA A 86 -10.37 -4.31 0.92
CA ALA A 86 -11.73 -4.84 0.79
C ALA A 86 -12.54 -4.05 -0.25
N ILE A 87 -12.42 -2.72 -0.26
CA ILE A 87 -13.09 -1.85 -1.25
C ILE A 87 -12.58 -2.17 -2.66
N VAL A 88 -11.27 -2.15 -2.87
CA VAL A 88 -10.64 -2.42 -4.17
C VAL A 88 -10.94 -3.84 -4.64
N GLY A 89 -10.78 -4.82 -3.77
CA GLY A 89 -11.03 -6.22 -4.09
C GLY A 89 -12.48 -6.51 -4.43
N ALA A 90 -13.44 -5.83 -3.80
CA ALA A 90 -14.85 -6.06 -4.10
C ALA A 90 -15.24 -5.52 -5.48
N ALA A 91 -14.70 -4.36 -5.84
CA ALA A 91 -14.86 -3.83 -7.18
C ALA A 91 -14.20 -4.75 -8.23
N LEU A 92 -13.00 -5.29 -7.96
CA LEU A 92 -12.26 -6.15 -8.91
C LEU A 92 -12.85 -7.56 -9.06
N PHE A 93 -13.14 -8.25 -7.95
CA PHE A 93 -13.50 -9.67 -7.97
C PHE A 93 -15.00 -9.92 -7.94
N LEU A 94 -15.77 -8.99 -7.38
CA LEU A 94 -17.22 -9.14 -7.21
C LEU A 94 -18.01 -8.22 -8.15
N ASN A 95 -17.36 -7.30 -8.87
CA ASN A 95 -17.98 -6.21 -9.63
C ASN A 95 -19.04 -5.49 -8.78
N LYS A 96 -18.70 -5.18 -7.52
CA LYS A 96 -19.61 -4.53 -6.58
C LYS A 96 -18.90 -3.39 -5.85
N THR A 97 -19.56 -2.24 -5.82
CA THR A 97 -19.19 -1.13 -4.95
C THR A 97 -19.71 -1.39 -3.53
N ILE A 98 -18.81 -1.70 -2.59
CA ILE A 98 -19.18 -1.91 -1.17
C ILE A 98 -19.31 -0.58 -0.43
N ALA A 99 -18.31 0.28 -0.56
CA ALA A 99 -18.26 1.58 0.09
C ALA A 99 -17.16 2.44 -0.54
N GLY A 100 -17.47 3.69 -0.84
CA GLY A 100 -16.51 4.68 -1.33
C GLY A 100 -16.17 4.54 -2.81
N ASP A 101 -15.75 5.68 -3.36
CA ASP A 101 -15.33 5.83 -4.75
C ASP A 101 -13.80 5.90 -4.85
N LEU A 102 -13.26 6.12 -6.04
CA LEU A 102 -11.83 6.28 -6.29
C LEU A 102 -11.18 7.33 -5.39
N ILE A 103 -11.87 8.44 -5.14
CA ILE A 103 -11.41 9.53 -4.25
C ILE A 103 -11.23 9.02 -2.81
N VAL A 104 -12.15 8.17 -2.33
CA VAL A 104 -12.07 7.58 -1.00
C VAL A 104 -10.86 6.65 -0.91
N ILE A 105 -10.62 5.83 -1.94
CA ILE A 105 -9.46 4.94 -2.00
C ILE A 105 -8.16 5.76 -1.94
N MET A 106 -8.06 6.85 -2.71
CA MET A 106 -6.89 7.74 -2.70
C MET A 106 -6.67 8.36 -1.31
N TYR A 107 -7.73 8.86 -0.69
CA TYR A 107 -7.66 9.43 0.66
C TYR A 107 -7.25 8.41 1.73
N LEU A 108 -7.77 7.18 1.66
CA LEU A 108 -7.37 6.11 2.58
C LEU A 108 -5.89 5.77 2.42
N LEU A 109 -5.40 5.65 1.17
CA LEU A 109 -3.97 5.41 0.91
C LEU A 109 -3.09 6.55 1.44
N MET A 110 -3.49 7.82 1.24
CA MET A 110 -2.78 8.96 1.80
C MET A 110 -2.75 8.88 3.34
N THR A 111 -3.86 8.48 3.96
CA THR A 111 -3.95 8.35 5.43
C THR A 111 -3.02 7.25 5.95
N VAL A 112 -2.81 6.15 5.21
CA VAL A 112 -1.82 5.13 5.58
C VAL A 112 -0.43 5.74 5.70
N SER A 113 0.02 6.50 4.69
CA SER A 113 1.34 7.14 4.72
C SER A 113 1.45 8.17 5.85
N VAL A 114 0.38 8.91 6.16
CA VAL A 114 0.35 9.80 7.34
C VAL A 114 0.52 9.02 8.64
N MET A 115 -0.13 7.86 8.79
CA MET A 115 0.05 7.03 9.99
C MET A 115 1.48 6.50 10.11
N VAL A 116 2.15 6.17 8.99
CA VAL A 116 3.57 5.78 9.00
C VAL A 116 4.46 6.93 9.51
N ILE A 117 4.26 8.15 8.99
CA ILE A 117 4.97 9.37 9.44
C ILE A 117 4.74 9.64 10.93
N LEU A 118 3.51 9.50 11.41
CA LEU A 118 3.17 9.66 12.83
C LEU A 118 3.82 8.58 13.70
N GLY A 119 3.93 7.35 13.19
CA GLY A 119 4.66 6.26 13.82
C GLY A 119 6.14 6.62 14.02
N GLY A 120 6.84 6.99 12.94
CA GLY A 120 8.26 7.34 12.99
C GLY A 120 8.54 8.55 13.89
N SER A 121 7.80 9.64 13.70
CA SER A 121 7.98 10.88 14.47
C SER A 121 7.68 10.73 15.97
N SER A 122 6.89 9.72 16.37
CA SER A 122 6.57 9.45 17.77
C SER A 122 7.71 8.76 18.55
N SER A 123 8.75 8.27 17.88
CA SER A 123 9.86 7.52 18.50
C SER A 123 10.81 8.36 19.37
N GLY A 124 10.74 9.69 19.27
CA GLY A 124 11.60 10.63 20.01
C GLY A 124 13.08 10.61 19.62
N ASN A 125 13.46 9.86 18.58
CA ASN A 125 14.82 9.77 18.08
C ASN A 125 15.06 10.79 16.95
N ILE A 126 16.27 11.37 16.91
CA ILE A 126 16.66 12.36 15.89
C ILE A 126 16.66 11.72 14.50
N TYR A 127 17.20 10.50 14.36
CA TYR A 127 17.26 9.80 13.08
C TYR A 127 15.87 9.51 12.51
N SER A 128 14.97 9.02 13.35
CA SER A 128 13.59 8.74 12.92
C SER A 128 12.78 10.00 12.62
N SER A 129 13.09 11.11 13.29
CA SER A 129 12.51 12.41 12.95
C SER A 129 12.98 12.90 11.57
N ILE A 130 14.24 12.66 11.21
CA ILE A 130 14.77 12.99 9.88
C ILE A 130 14.15 12.07 8.81
N GLY A 131 14.06 10.76 9.07
CA GLY A 131 13.40 9.79 8.18
C GLY A 131 11.93 10.16 7.93
N SER A 132 11.18 10.45 9.00
CA SER A 132 9.78 10.92 8.92
C SER A 132 9.63 12.22 8.13
N GLY A 133 10.59 13.14 8.25
CA GLY A 133 10.62 14.38 7.44
C GLY A 133 10.82 14.12 5.95
N ARG A 134 11.64 13.11 5.60
CA ARG A 134 11.84 12.67 4.20
C ARG A 134 10.61 11.97 3.64
N GLU A 135 9.99 11.09 4.43
CA GLU A 135 8.72 10.44 4.09
C GLU A 135 7.64 11.49 3.80
N MET A 136 7.55 12.54 4.62
CA MET A 136 6.59 13.62 4.41
C MET A 136 6.81 14.35 3.07
N LEU A 137 8.05 14.66 2.71
CA LEU A 137 8.36 15.30 1.42
C LEU A 137 8.00 14.40 0.25
N MET A 138 8.27 13.10 0.39
CA MET A 138 7.96 12.10 -0.64
C MET A 138 6.45 11.91 -0.81
N LEU A 139 5.72 11.78 0.30
CA LEU A 139 4.25 11.72 0.32
C LEU A 139 3.62 12.89 -0.45
N LEU A 140 4.10 14.12 -0.23
CA LEU A 140 3.58 15.30 -0.92
C LEU A 140 3.81 15.25 -2.44
N ALA A 141 4.97 14.75 -2.88
CA ALA A 141 5.29 14.63 -4.30
C ALA A 141 4.48 13.50 -4.97
N ASP A 142 4.40 12.34 -4.33
CA ASP A 142 3.79 11.14 -4.90
C ASP A 142 2.28 11.20 -4.92
N GLU A 143 1.63 11.86 -3.94
CA GLU A 143 0.17 11.95 -3.92
C GLU A 143 -0.35 12.82 -5.08
N PHE A 144 0.35 13.93 -5.38
CA PHE A 144 0.00 14.76 -6.53
C PHE A 144 0.17 13.99 -7.84
N ALA A 145 1.27 13.27 -8.00
CA ALA A 145 1.51 12.43 -9.17
C ALA A 145 0.45 11.32 -9.30
N PHE A 146 0.08 10.68 -8.18
CA PHE A 146 -0.94 9.64 -8.14
C PHE A 146 -2.32 10.18 -8.57
N ILE A 147 -2.71 11.39 -8.11
CA ILE A 147 -3.95 12.05 -8.56
C ILE A 147 -3.96 12.22 -10.08
N LEU A 148 -2.87 12.71 -10.67
CA LEU A 148 -2.76 12.91 -12.11
C LEU A 148 -2.86 11.60 -12.90
N VAL A 149 -2.23 10.54 -12.40
CA VAL A 149 -2.33 9.20 -13.02
C VAL A 149 -3.77 8.69 -12.97
N MET A 150 -4.45 8.84 -11.83
CA MET A 150 -5.83 8.37 -11.66
C MET A 150 -6.85 9.18 -12.46
N LEU A 151 -6.53 10.42 -12.86
CA LEU A 151 -7.39 11.20 -13.77
C LEU A 151 -7.51 10.56 -15.16
N VAL A 152 -6.49 9.85 -15.63
CA VAL A 152 -6.52 9.21 -16.96
C VAL A 152 -7.70 8.21 -17.09
N PRO A 153 -7.85 7.20 -16.21
CA PRO A 153 -9.02 6.31 -16.27
C PRO A 153 -10.35 7.02 -15.95
N ILE A 154 -10.37 8.06 -15.10
CA ILE A 154 -11.59 8.83 -14.81
C ILE A 154 -12.11 9.53 -16.08
N VAL A 155 -11.24 10.26 -16.78
CA VAL A 155 -11.65 10.98 -18.00
C VAL A 155 -12.06 10.00 -19.10
N LYS A 156 -11.32 8.90 -19.25
CA LYS A 156 -11.61 7.89 -20.29
C LYS A 156 -12.89 7.10 -20.06
N SER A 157 -13.33 6.93 -18.81
CA SER A 157 -14.60 6.29 -18.46
C SER A 157 -15.81 7.24 -18.51
N GLY A 158 -15.62 8.49 -18.94
CA GLY A 158 -16.70 9.49 -18.98
C GLY A 158 -16.95 10.15 -17.62
N TYR A 159 -15.90 10.42 -16.84
CA TYR A 159 -15.95 11.05 -15.51
C TYR A 159 -16.61 10.21 -14.43
N GLN A 160 -16.54 8.88 -14.57
CA GLN A 160 -17.00 7.96 -13.53
C GLN A 160 -15.98 7.91 -12.39
N LEU A 161 -16.48 7.96 -11.16
CA LEU A 161 -15.66 7.91 -9.94
C LEU A 161 -15.73 6.54 -9.25
N SER A 162 -16.79 5.76 -9.49
CA SER A 162 -16.88 4.40 -8.96
C SER A 162 -15.93 3.47 -9.72
N LEU A 163 -15.14 2.71 -8.97
CA LEU A 163 -14.17 1.77 -9.53
C LEU A 163 -14.85 0.65 -10.33
N GLU A 164 -16.03 0.21 -9.90
CA GLU A 164 -16.86 -0.78 -10.61
C GLU A 164 -17.23 -0.28 -12.01
N GLN A 165 -17.71 0.95 -12.12
CA GLN A 165 -18.13 1.51 -13.40
C GLN A 165 -16.94 1.68 -14.36
N ILE A 166 -15.77 2.08 -13.85
CA ILE A 166 -14.53 2.16 -14.62
C ILE A 166 -14.14 0.78 -15.18
N ILE A 167 -14.25 -0.29 -14.39
CA ILE A 167 -13.98 -1.67 -14.85
C ILE A 167 -14.99 -2.09 -15.91
N LEU A 168 -16.29 -1.83 -15.69
CA LEU A 168 -17.34 -2.15 -16.65
C LEU A 168 -17.12 -1.44 -17.99
N TYR A 169 -16.72 -0.16 -17.95
CA TYR A 169 -16.38 0.60 -19.14
C TYR A 169 -15.18 -0.03 -19.88
N GLN A 170 -14.13 -0.43 -19.17
CA GLN A 170 -12.97 -1.12 -19.80
C GLN A 170 -13.36 -2.45 -20.45
N ASN A 171 -14.30 -3.18 -19.87
CA ASN A 171 -14.77 -4.45 -20.44
C ASN A 171 -15.60 -4.26 -21.72
N GLN A 172 -16.30 -3.13 -21.85
CA GLN A 172 -17.16 -2.83 -23.01
C GLN A 172 -16.41 -2.14 -24.14
N GLU A 173 -15.66 -1.09 -23.81
CA GLU A 173 -15.02 -0.18 -24.78
C GLU A 173 -13.53 -0.50 -25.02
N GLY A 174 -13.00 -1.50 -24.31
CA GLY A 174 -11.62 -1.98 -24.45
C GLY A 174 -10.63 -1.40 -23.44
N VAL A 175 -9.43 -1.98 -23.42
CA VAL A 175 -8.41 -1.70 -22.42
C VAL A 175 -7.84 -0.30 -22.57
N PHE A 176 -7.81 0.49 -21.49
CA PHE A 176 -7.33 1.87 -21.56
C PHE A 176 -5.89 2.03 -22.01
N ILE A 177 -5.04 1.03 -21.74
CA ILE A 177 -3.62 0.98 -22.12
C ILE A 177 -3.44 1.03 -23.65
N ALA A 178 -4.45 0.65 -24.44
CA ALA A 178 -4.36 0.67 -25.89
C ALA A 178 -4.25 2.08 -26.51
N SER A 179 -4.55 3.15 -25.76
CA SER A 179 -4.33 4.53 -26.23
C SER A 179 -2.99 5.09 -25.77
N LEU A 180 -2.45 6.06 -26.53
CA LEU A 180 -1.22 6.77 -26.18
C LEU A 180 -1.30 7.42 -24.78
N SER A 181 -2.44 8.05 -24.45
CA SER A 181 -2.67 8.62 -23.12
C SER A 181 -2.71 7.56 -22.01
N GLY A 182 -3.24 6.37 -22.31
CA GLY A 182 -3.36 5.28 -21.36
C GLY A 182 -2.02 4.59 -21.08
N ILE A 183 -1.18 4.38 -22.10
CA ILE A 183 0.15 3.80 -21.89
C ILE A 183 1.07 4.75 -21.11
N LEU A 184 1.01 6.07 -21.39
CA LEU A 184 1.74 7.07 -20.61
C LEU A 184 1.27 7.11 -19.16
N GLY A 185 -0.05 7.13 -18.94
CA GLY A 185 -0.63 7.06 -17.60
C GLY A 185 -0.27 5.77 -16.86
N PHE A 186 -0.21 4.64 -17.57
CA PHE A 186 0.17 3.35 -17.00
C PHE A 186 1.64 3.30 -16.58
N ILE A 187 2.56 3.78 -17.43
CA ILE A 187 3.99 3.87 -17.08
C ILE A 187 4.20 4.79 -15.88
N ALA A 188 3.58 5.98 -15.91
CA ALA A 188 3.63 6.90 -14.78
C ALA A 188 3.02 6.28 -13.51
N GLY A 189 1.94 5.52 -13.65
CA GLY A 189 1.28 4.83 -12.55
C GLY A 189 2.14 3.74 -11.91
N ILE A 190 2.89 2.97 -12.69
CA ILE A 190 3.86 1.99 -12.14
C ILE A 190 4.90 2.71 -11.28
N LEU A 191 5.45 3.83 -11.77
CA LEU A 191 6.42 4.61 -11.01
C LEU A 191 5.81 5.20 -9.73
N CYS A 192 4.58 5.73 -9.81
CA CYS A 192 3.88 6.27 -8.64
C CYS A 192 3.58 5.19 -7.60
N ILE A 193 3.18 3.99 -8.02
CA ILE A 193 2.92 2.87 -7.10
C ILE A 193 4.23 2.43 -6.42
N GLN A 194 5.34 2.37 -7.16
CA GLN A 194 6.65 2.04 -6.59
C GLN A 194 7.07 3.06 -5.54
N ALA A 195 6.87 4.35 -5.84
CA ALA A 195 7.15 5.44 -4.93
C ALA A 195 6.23 5.39 -3.70
N LYS A 196 4.92 5.16 -3.87
CA LYS A 196 3.96 5.05 -2.77
C LYS A 196 4.21 3.87 -1.82
N MET A 197 4.86 2.81 -2.30
CA MET A 197 5.31 1.68 -1.47
C MET A 197 6.71 1.88 -0.86
N THR A 198 7.32 3.05 -1.07
CA THR A 198 8.68 3.40 -0.63
C THR A 198 9.71 2.34 -0.98
N MET A 199 9.54 1.68 -2.13
CA MET A 199 10.44 0.62 -2.59
C MET A 199 11.59 1.21 -3.41
N PRO A 200 12.77 0.55 -3.45
CA PRO A 200 13.86 0.95 -4.33
C PRO A 200 13.38 1.15 -5.77
N PRO A 201 13.69 2.29 -6.41
CA PRO A 201 14.67 3.32 -6.04
C PRO A 201 14.17 4.45 -5.10
N PHE A 202 12.90 4.49 -4.73
CA PHE A 202 12.27 5.59 -3.97
C PHE A 202 12.22 5.32 -2.45
N HIS A 203 13.35 4.96 -1.84
CA HIS A 203 13.43 4.58 -0.41
C HIS A 203 14.30 5.56 0.40
N ILE A 204 14.27 6.84 0.01
CA ILE A 204 14.95 7.96 0.69
C ILE A 204 14.64 8.03 2.21
N PRO A 205 13.42 7.70 2.67
CA PRO A 205 13.06 7.76 4.08
C PRO A 205 13.74 6.73 4.97
N GLU A 206 14.09 5.56 4.42
CA GLU A 206 14.79 4.49 5.14
C GLU A 206 16.32 4.65 5.04
N ALA A 207 16.80 5.06 3.86
CA ALA A 207 18.20 5.34 3.49
C ALA A 207 19.25 4.95 4.57
N GLU A 208 19.50 3.64 4.70
CA GLU A 208 20.33 3.06 5.77
C GLU A 208 21.72 3.70 5.85
N THR A 209 22.29 4.06 4.70
CA THR A 209 23.61 4.68 4.58
C THR A 209 23.70 6.09 5.15
N GLU A 210 22.57 6.78 5.30
CA GLU A 210 22.52 8.18 5.77
C GLU A 210 21.96 8.32 7.18
N ILE A 211 20.98 7.50 7.56
CA ILE A 211 20.23 7.68 8.82
C ILE A 211 20.12 6.44 9.71
N ILE A 212 20.87 5.35 9.44
CA ILE A 212 20.94 4.16 10.31
C ILE A 212 19.53 3.56 10.58
N ASP A 213 18.67 3.56 9.56
CA ASP A 213 17.32 2.94 9.59
C ASP A 213 16.31 3.74 10.47
N GLY A 214 15.90 4.92 9.98
CA GLY A 214 15.10 5.93 10.70
C GLY A 214 13.59 5.85 10.49
#